data_AF-A0A5K0WED7-F1
#
_entry.id   AF-A0A5K0WED7-F1
#
_cell.length_a   1.000
_cell.length_b   1.000
_cell.length_c   1.000
_cell.angle_alpha   90.00
_cell.angle_beta   90.00
_cell.angle_gamma   90.00
#
_symmetry.space_group_name_H-M   'P 1'
#
loop_
_entity.id
_entity.type
_entity.pdbx_description
1 polymer ?
#
loop_
_entity_poly.entity_id
_entity_poly.type
_entity_poly.pdbx_seq_one_letter_code
_entity_poly.pdbx_strand_id
1 'polypeptide(L)' 'AYGYSSEDVQMVIESMASQGKEPTFCMGDDIPLAALSQKPHMLYDYFKQRFAQ' A
#
# COMPACT_ATOMS: atom_id res chain seq x y z
N ALA A 1 9.33 14.00 -7.37
CA ALA A 1 9.76 12.68 -6.88
C ALA A 1 8.61 11.69 -7.07
N TYR A 2 8.87 10.39 -7.18
CA TYR A 2 7.91 9.31 -7.50
C TYR A 2 6.86 9.01 -6.41
N GLY A 3 6.58 9.99 -5.53
CA GLY A 3 5.58 9.98 -4.45
C GLY A 3 5.65 8.85 -3.43
N TYR A 4 6.85 8.39 -3.08
CA TYR A 4 7.07 7.61 -1.87
C TYR A 4 6.74 8.42 -0.62
N SER A 5 5.93 7.85 0.27
CA SER A 5 5.70 8.37 1.61
C SER A 5 6.72 7.81 2.61
N SER A 6 6.81 8.43 3.79
CA SER A 6 7.62 7.90 4.90
C SER A 6 7.12 6.54 5.39
N GLU A 7 5.80 6.33 5.32
CA GLU A 7 5.14 5.10 5.73
C GLU A 7 5.49 3.95 4.78
N ASP A 8 5.50 4.20 3.46
CA ASP A 8 5.91 3.19 2.46
C ASP A 8 7.34 2.69 2.71
N VAL A 9 8.25 3.61 3.03
CA VAL A 9 9.65 3.25 3.26
C VAL A 9 9.81 2.46 4.55
N GLN A 10 9.25 2.93 5.66
CA GLN A 10 9.45 2.31 6.97
C GLN A 10 8.65 1.02 7.16
N MET A 11 7.38 1.01 6.72
CA MET A 11 6.49 -0.12 6.97
C MET A 11 6.63 -1.22 5.92
N VAL A 12 6.94 -0.86 4.68
CA VAL A 12 6.99 -1.82 3.57
C VAL A 12 8.43 -2.12 3.17
N ILE A 13 9.18 -1.12 2.71
CA ILE A 13 10.52 -1.35 2.13
C ILE A 13 11.52 -1.85 3.18
N GLU A 14 11.59 -1.21 4.35
CA GLU A 14 12.52 -1.58 5.42
C GLU A 14 12.20 -2.97 6.01
N SER A 15 10.91 -3.29 6.16
CA SER A 15 10.46 -4.62 6.60
C SER A 15 10.89 -5.71 5.60
N MET A 16 10.65 -5.48 4.30
CA MET A 16 11.07 -6.41 3.25
C MET A 16 12.59 -6.57 3.17
N ALA A 17 13.33 -5.47 3.29
CA ALA A 17 14.80 -5.50 3.22
C ALA A 17 15.43 -6.25 4.40
N SER A 18 14.85 -6.12 5.60
CA SER A 18 15.38 -6.76 6.82
C SER A 18 14.97 -8.23 6.97
N GLN A 19 13.75 -8.60 6.57
CA GLN A 19 13.20 -9.94 6.81
C GLN A 19 13.13 -10.83 5.55
N GLY A 20 13.30 -10.24 4.36
CA GLY A 20 13.19 -10.95 3.08
C GLY A 20 11.77 -11.44 2.77
N LYS A 21 10.75 -10.84 3.40
CA LYS A 21 9.34 -11.20 3.28
C LYS A 21 8.48 -9.94 3.22
N GLU A 22 7.31 -10.04 2.59
CA GLU A 22 6.31 -8.97 2.64
C GLU A 22 5.80 -8.75 4.08
N PRO A 23 5.50 -7.50 4.47
CA PRO A 23 5.01 -7.19 5.80
C PRO A 23 3.59 -7.75 6.02
N THR A 24 3.34 -8.28 7.22
CA THR A 24 1.99 -8.71 7.64
C THR A 24 1.32 -7.62 8.45
N PHE A 25 0.11 -7.22 8.04
CA PHE A 25 -0.72 -6.28 8.78
C PHE A 25 -2.02 -6.95 9.25
N CYS A 26 -2.70 -6.29 10.18
CA CYS A 26 -4.01 -6.68 10.68
C CYS A 26 -4.96 -5.49 10.63
N MET A 27 -6.25 -5.77 10.80
CA MET A 27 -7.37 -4.85 10.52
C MET A 27 -7.60 -4.65 9.02
N GLY A 28 -8.84 -4.34 8.64
CA GLY A 28 -9.21 -4.09 7.25
C GLY A 28 -8.65 -2.76 6.73
N ASP A 29 -8.79 -2.55 5.42
CA ASP A 29 -8.46 -1.28 4.78
C ASP A 29 -9.56 -0.23 5.08
N ASP A 30 -9.28 0.72 5.97
CA ASP A 30 -10.21 1.76 6.45
C ASP A 30 -9.98 3.13 5.78
N ILE A 31 -9.23 3.19 4.67
CA ILE A 31 -9.08 4.42 3.88
C ILE A 31 -10.12 4.49 2.75
N PRO A 32 -10.53 5.71 2.33
CA PRO A 32 -11.40 5.84 1.17
C PRO A 32 -10.75 5.27 -0.08
N LEU A 33 -11.57 4.75 -1.00
CA LEU A 33 -11.12 4.33 -2.33
C LEU A 33 -10.28 5.43 -2.99
N ALA A 34 -9.23 5.06 -3.72
CA ALA A 34 -8.31 6.01 -4.36
C ALA A 34 -9.04 7.07 -5.23
N ALA A 35 -10.17 6.72 -5.86
CA ALA A 35 -11.00 7.64 -6.64
C ALA A 35 -11.81 8.65 -5.81
N LEU A 36 -12.07 8.35 -4.54
CA LEU A 36 -12.85 9.20 -3.61
C LEU A 36 -11.96 9.96 -2.63
N SER A 37 -10.68 9.63 -2.55
CA SER A 37 -9.76 10.25 -1.62
C SER A 37 -9.36 11.66 -2.06
N GLN A 38 -9.18 12.54 -1.09
CA GLN A 38 -8.64 13.90 -1.31
C GLN A 38 -7.11 13.93 -1.28
N LYS A 39 -6.47 12.81 -0.92
CA LYS A 39 -5.01 12.67 -0.93
C LYS A 39 -4.53 12.16 -2.30
N PRO A 40 -3.31 12.51 -2.73
CA PRO A 40 -2.75 11.94 -3.95
C PRO A 40 -2.50 10.44 -3.77
N HIS A 41 -2.98 9.64 -4.73
CA HIS A 41 -2.78 8.18 -4.80
C HIS A 41 -1.96 7.81 -6.02
N MET A 42 -1.28 6.68 -5.96
CA MET A 42 -0.53 6.16 -7.10
C MET A 42 -1.44 5.42 -8.06
N LEU A 43 -1.00 5.30 -9.31
CA LEU A 43 -1.78 4.63 -10.35
C LEU A 43 -2.17 3.19 -9.95
N TYR A 44 -1.29 2.48 -9.23
CA TYR A 44 -1.55 1.11 -8.83
C TYR A 44 -2.68 0.97 -7.79
N ASP A 45 -3.00 2.01 -7.01
CA ASP A 45 -4.07 1.96 -5.99
C ASP A 45 -5.48 1.84 -6.60
N TYR A 46 -5.62 2.20 -7.87
CA TYR A 46 -6.86 2.11 -8.65
C TYR A 46 -7.13 0.70 -9.19
N PHE A 47 -6.13 -0.18 -9.23
CA PHE A 47 -6.26 -1.54 -9.75
C PHE A 47 -6.37 -2.53 -8.59
N LYS A 48 -7.44 -3.35 -8.59
CA LYS A 48 -7.64 -4.39 -7.58
C LYS A 48 -7.35 -5.77 -8.18
N GLN A 49 -6.62 -6.58 -7.41
CA GLN A 49 -6.30 -7.95 -7.80
C GLN A 49 -7.57 -8.81 -7.77
N ARG A 50 -7.81 -9.56 -8.84
CA ARG A 50 -8.91 -10.53 -8.91
C ARG A 50 -8.49 -11.84 -8.24
N PHE A 51 -9.45 -12.56 -7.68
CA PHE A 51 -9.25 -13.90 -7.14
C PHE A 51 -10.38 -14.84 -7.58
N ALA A 52 -10.10 -16.14 -7.57
CA ALA A 52 -11.10 -17.19 -7.80
C ALA A 52 -11.89 -17.44 -6.50
N GLN A 53 -13.19 -17.69 -6.64
CA GLN A 53 -14.10 -18.01 -5.52
C GLN A 53 -14.35 -19.51 -5.45
#